data_AF-A0A9E2V2V0-F1
#
_entry.id   AF-A0A9E2V2V0-F1
#
_cell.length_a   1.000
_cell.length_b   1.000
_cell.length_c   1.000
_cell.angle_alpha   90.00
_cell.angle_beta   90.00
_cell.angle_gamma   90.00
#
_symmetry.space_group_name_H-M   'P 1'
#
loop_
_entity.id
_entity.type
_entity.pdbx_description
1 polymer ?
#
loop_
_entity_poly.entity_id
_entity_poly.type
_entity_poly.pdbx_seq_one_letter_code
_entity_poly.pdbx_strand_id
1 'polypeptide(L)'
;MTTPRPISIDAAYLAHQREWSLSTFGPGPRTDGVLDHLTKELDEVRAAPDDLSEWADLIILAFDGAQRTGADVQAILDAVAAKQALNERRTWPDWRTAEPGRAIEHDRSDEPGR
;
A
#
# COMPACT_ATOMS: atom_id res chain seq x y z
N MET A 1 -22.22 -23.52 -16.39
CA MET A 1 -21.94 -22.49 -15.36
C MET A 1 -20.60 -21.88 -15.71
N THR A 2 -20.56 -20.60 -16.06
CA THR A 2 -19.31 -19.90 -16.36
C THR A 2 -18.64 -19.55 -15.04
N THR A 3 -17.43 -20.03 -14.80
CA THR A 3 -16.64 -19.62 -13.63
C THR A 3 -16.45 -18.10 -13.68
N PRO A 4 -16.82 -17.35 -12.62
CA PRO A 4 -16.60 -15.92 -12.60
C PRO A 4 -15.11 -15.63 -12.76
N ARG A 5 -14.79 -14.58 -13.52
CA ARG A 5 -13.41 -14.14 -13.71
C ARG A 5 -12.84 -13.70 -12.35
N PRO A 6 -11.58 -14.04 -12.02
CA PRO A 6 -10.93 -13.52 -10.83
C PRO A 6 -10.98 -11.99 -10.82
N ILE A 7 -11.15 -11.40 -9.64
CA ILE A 7 -11.10 -9.95 -9.46
C ILE A 7 -9.65 -9.48 -9.59
N SER A 8 -9.44 -8.39 -10.34
CA SER A 8 -8.17 -7.66 -10.44
C SER A 8 -8.28 -6.30 -9.74
N ILE A 9 -7.24 -5.92 -9.00
CA ILE A 9 -7.00 -4.52 -8.66
C ILE A 9 -6.32 -3.90 -9.88
N ASP A 10 -7.11 -3.27 -10.74
CA ASP A 10 -6.67 -2.61 -11.96
C ASP A 10 -7.08 -1.13 -11.95
N ALA A 11 -6.81 -0.43 -13.06
CA ALA A 11 -7.11 0.98 -13.16
C ALA A 11 -8.62 1.29 -13.03
N ALA A 12 -9.50 0.38 -13.46
CA ALA A 12 -10.94 0.58 -13.33
C ALA A 12 -11.39 0.44 -11.87
N TYR A 13 -10.85 -0.56 -11.16
CA TYR A 13 -11.10 -0.71 -9.72
C TYR A 13 -10.69 0.54 -8.94
N LEU A 14 -9.46 1.04 -9.15
CA LEU A 14 -8.95 2.22 -8.45
C LEU A 14 -9.70 3.50 -8.83
N ALA A 15 -10.09 3.67 -10.10
CA ALA A 15 -10.91 4.82 -10.51
C ALA A 15 -12.27 4.83 -9.80
N HIS A 16 -12.93 3.67 -9.70
CA HIS A 16 -14.18 3.53 -8.95
C HIS A 16 -13.98 3.82 -7.45
N GLN A 17 -12.90 3.30 -6.86
CA GLN A 17 -12.53 3.60 -5.48
C GLN A 17 -12.36 5.12 -5.26
N ARG A 18 -11.70 5.83 -6.18
CA ARG A 18 -11.52 7.29 -6.14
C ARG A 18 -12.85 8.02 -6.05
N GLU A 19 -13.76 7.68 -6.95
CA GLU A 19 -15.06 8.34 -7.08
C GLU A 19 -15.89 8.15 -5.81
N TRP A 20 -15.93 6.91 -5.30
CA TRP A 20 -16.60 6.60 -4.05
C TRP A 20 -15.95 7.34 -2.86
N SER A 21 -14.62 7.37 -2.78
CA SER A 21 -13.90 8.05 -1.71
C SER A 21 -14.13 9.57 -1.72
N LEU A 22 -14.09 10.20 -2.90
CA LEU A 22 -14.34 11.63 -3.07
C LEU A 22 -15.77 12.01 -2.70
N SER A 23 -16.76 11.18 -3.06
CA SER A 23 -18.16 11.43 -2.71
C SER A 23 -18.47 11.19 -1.23
N THR A 24 -17.77 10.24 -0.59
CA THR A 24 -18.01 9.86 0.81
C THR A 24 -17.26 10.74 1.80
N PHE A 25 -15.97 10.98 1.57
CA PHE A 25 -15.07 11.67 2.51
C PHE A 25 -14.69 13.09 2.06
N GLY A 26 -15.17 13.49 0.89
CA GLY A 26 -14.92 14.79 0.30
C GLY A 26 -13.54 14.92 -0.38
N PRO A 27 -13.34 16.05 -1.09
CA PRO A 27 -12.14 16.28 -1.88
C PRO A 27 -10.93 16.68 -1.02
N GLY A 28 -9.80 16.85 -1.69
CA GLY A 28 -8.56 17.37 -1.11
C GLY A 28 -7.61 16.27 -0.62
N PRO A 29 -6.42 16.67 -0.14
CA PRO A 29 -5.33 15.74 0.17
C PRO A 29 -5.65 14.82 1.35
N ARG A 30 -6.42 15.29 2.34
CA ARG A 30 -6.81 14.55 3.57
C ARG A 30 -5.69 13.71 4.19
N THR A 31 -4.42 14.09 3.99
CA THR A 31 -3.26 13.25 4.30
C THR A 31 -3.26 12.84 5.76
N ASP A 32 -3.44 13.80 6.66
CA ASP A 32 -3.48 13.53 8.11
C ASP A 32 -4.63 12.61 8.49
N GLY A 33 -5.78 12.71 7.81
CA GLY A 33 -6.93 11.83 8.05
C GLY A 33 -6.68 10.39 7.58
N VAL A 34 -6.06 10.22 6.41
CA VAL A 34 -5.66 8.89 5.91
C VAL A 34 -4.59 8.27 6.80
N LEU A 35 -3.61 9.05 7.25
CA LEU A 35 -2.55 8.56 8.15
C LEU A 35 -3.09 8.21 9.55
N ASP A 36 -4.02 9.00 10.09
CA ASP A 36 -4.73 8.68 11.33
C ASP A 36 -5.49 7.35 11.20
N HIS A 37 -6.18 7.14 10.08
CA HIS A 37 -6.91 5.90 9.83
C HIS A 37 -5.96 4.70 9.67
N LEU A 38 -4.90 4.82 8.85
CA LEU A 38 -3.86 3.79 8.73
C LEU A 38 -3.26 3.41 10.09
N THR A 39 -3.11 4.37 11.01
CA THR A 39 -2.59 4.09 12.35
C THR A 39 -3.55 3.23 13.17
N LYS A 40 -4.87 3.45 13.06
CA LYS A 40 -5.88 2.62 13.71
C LYS A 40 -5.89 1.21 13.14
N GLU A 41 -5.89 1.07 11.82
CA GLU A 41 -5.89 -0.25 11.16
C GLU A 41 -4.61 -1.05 11.46
N LEU A 42 -3.47 -0.38 11.71
CA LEU A 42 -2.28 -1.07 12.19
C LEU A 42 -2.47 -1.69 13.58
N ASP A 43 -3.28 -1.08 14.45
CA ASP A 43 -3.64 -1.67 15.75
C ASP A 43 -4.60 -2.85 15.59
N GLU A 44 -5.52 -2.81 14.63
CA GLU A 44 -6.43 -3.92 14.30
C GLU A 44 -5.65 -5.12 13.75
N VAL A 45 -4.72 -4.90 12.81
CA VAL A 45 -3.78 -5.94 12.32
C VAL A 45 -2.93 -6.53 13.45
N ARG A 46 -2.49 -5.72 14.42
CA ARG A 46 -1.74 -6.23 15.59
C ARG A 46 -2.60 -7.13 16.47
N ALA A 47 -3.90 -6.83 16.59
CA ALA A 47 -4.83 -7.61 17.39
C ALA A 47 -5.26 -8.91 16.68
N ALA A 48 -5.39 -8.89 15.35
CA ALA A 48 -5.86 -10.01 14.54
C ALA A 48 -5.00 -10.18 13.26
N PRO A 49 -3.71 -10.57 13.38
CA PRO A 49 -2.78 -10.57 12.23
C PRO A 49 -3.13 -11.61 11.16
N ASP A 50 -3.89 -12.65 11.52
CA ASP A 50 -4.35 -13.69 10.60
C ASP A 50 -5.68 -13.32 9.91
N ASP A 51 -6.28 -12.18 10.26
CA ASP A 51 -7.47 -11.67 9.58
C ASP A 51 -7.08 -10.89 8.32
N LEU A 52 -7.42 -11.44 7.15
CA LEU A 52 -7.08 -10.86 5.86
C LEU A 52 -7.84 -9.55 5.61
N SER A 53 -9.01 -9.31 6.22
CA SER A 53 -9.72 -8.04 6.01
C SER A 53 -8.95 -6.85 6.54
N GLU A 54 -8.29 -6.99 7.69
CA GLU A 54 -7.50 -5.92 8.32
C GLU A 54 -6.32 -5.50 7.43
N TRP A 55 -5.69 -6.47 6.76
CA TRP A 55 -4.66 -6.18 5.75
C TRP A 55 -5.24 -5.51 4.51
N ALA A 56 -6.46 -5.86 4.11
CA ALA A 56 -7.14 -5.24 2.98
C ALA A 56 -7.47 -3.76 3.26
N ASP A 57 -7.83 -3.41 4.50
CA ASP A 57 -8.08 -2.02 4.89
C ASP A 57 -6.81 -1.16 4.76
N LEU A 58 -5.64 -1.67 5.16
CA LEU A 58 -4.36 -0.99 4.91
C LEU A 58 -4.11 -0.74 3.41
N ILE A 59 -4.42 -1.71 2.55
CA ILE A 59 -4.22 -1.60 1.10
C ILE A 59 -5.16 -0.54 0.51
N ILE A 60 -6.45 -0.58 0.89
CA ILE A 60 -7.46 0.37 0.43
C ILE A 60 -7.07 1.80 0.84
N LEU A 61 -6.67 2.01 2.10
CA LEU A 61 -6.26 3.31 2.62
C LEU A 61 -4.96 3.82 1.99
N ALA A 62 -3.99 2.95 1.71
CA ALA A 62 -2.76 3.32 1.01
C ALA A 62 -3.05 3.80 -0.42
N PHE A 63 -3.96 3.12 -1.14
CA PHE A 63 -4.41 3.59 -2.46
C PHE A 63 -5.20 4.89 -2.37
N ASP A 64 -6.06 5.07 -1.37
CA ASP A 64 -6.77 6.34 -1.17
C ASP A 64 -5.77 7.49 -0.95
N GLY A 65 -4.80 7.31 -0.05
CA GLY A 65 -3.74 8.28 0.20
C GLY A 65 -2.94 8.63 -1.06
N ALA A 66 -2.58 7.64 -1.87
CA ALA A 66 -1.89 7.86 -3.14
C ALA A 66 -2.75 8.66 -4.13
N GLN A 67 -4.03 8.34 -4.26
CA GLN A 67 -4.96 9.06 -5.14
C GLN A 67 -5.18 10.51 -4.72
N ARG A 68 -5.15 10.78 -3.41
CA ARG A 68 -5.31 12.13 -2.84
C ARG A 68 -4.10 13.04 -3.06
N THR A 69 -2.96 12.52 -3.50
CA THR A 69 -1.84 13.35 -4.00
C THR A 69 -2.18 14.06 -5.31
N GLY A 70 -3.28 13.67 -5.97
CA GLY A 70 -3.65 14.15 -7.30
C GLY A 70 -3.08 13.30 -8.43
N ALA A 71 -2.30 12.26 -8.13
CA ALA A 71 -1.79 11.32 -9.13
C ALA A 71 -2.91 10.67 -9.94
N ASP A 72 -2.64 10.42 -11.22
CA ASP A 72 -3.50 9.59 -12.04
C ASP A 72 -3.43 8.13 -11.59
N VAL A 73 -4.51 7.38 -11.81
CA VAL A 73 -4.59 5.96 -11.42
C VAL A 73 -3.47 5.13 -12.04
N GLN A 74 -3.16 5.34 -13.32
CA GLN A 74 -2.08 4.59 -13.98
C GLN A 74 -0.72 4.94 -13.38
N ALA A 75 -0.50 6.21 -13.03
CA ALA A 75 0.75 6.64 -12.38
C ALA A 75 0.96 5.98 -11.01
N ILE A 76 -0.11 5.71 -10.27
CA ILE A 76 -0.03 4.99 -8.99
C ILE A 76 0.36 3.54 -9.21
N LEU A 77 -0.27 2.85 -10.16
CA LEU A 77 0.07 1.46 -10.51
C LEU A 77 1.52 1.35 -11.00
N ASP A 78 1.95 2.27 -11.86
CA ASP A 78 3.32 2.33 -12.36
C ASP A 78 4.31 2.59 -11.22
N ALA A 79 3.98 3.46 -10.26
CA ALA A 79 4.82 3.73 -9.09
C ALA A 79 4.96 2.50 -8.18
N VAL A 80 3.88 1.76 -7.94
CA VAL A 80 3.92 0.50 -7.17
C VAL A 80 4.79 -0.52 -7.88
N ALA A 81 4.58 -0.73 -9.19
CA ALA A 81 5.35 -1.67 -10.00
C ALA A 81 6.84 -1.29 -10.04
N ALA A 82 7.14 -0.01 -10.27
CA ALA A 82 8.52 0.49 -10.29
C ALA A 82 9.20 0.33 -8.92
N LYS A 83 8.48 0.59 -7.82
CA LYS A 83 9.01 0.44 -6.46
C LYS A 83 9.28 -1.02 -6.11
N GLN A 84 8.40 -1.94 -6.51
CA GLN A 84 8.61 -3.37 -6.36
C GLN A 84 9.84 -3.82 -7.15
N ALA A 85 9.94 -3.43 -8.42
CA ALA A 85 11.09 -3.78 -9.25
C ALA A 85 12.40 -3.17 -8.74
N LEU A 86 12.37 -2.02 -8.05
CA LEU A 86 13.54 -1.49 -7.35
C LEU A 86 13.89 -2.33 -6.12
N ASN A 87 12.90 -2.76 -5.34
CA ASN A 87 13.12 -3.62 -4.17
C ASN A 87 13.75 -4.96 -4.55
N GLU A 88 13.34 -5.55 -5.68
CA GLU A 88 13.91 -6.80 -6.20
C GLU A 88 15.37 -6.67 -6.65
N ARG A 89 15.84 -5.45 -6.95
CA ARG A 89 17.23 -5.18 -7.36
C ARG A 89 18.16 -4.84 -6.20
N ARG A 90 17.62 -4.66 -4.99
CA ARG A 90 18.41 -4.32 -3.81
C ARG A 90 19.06 -5.56 -3.21
N THR A 91 20.17 -5.35 -2.52
CA THR A 91 20.75 -6.35 -1.64
C THR A 91 19.99 -6.35 -0.31
N TRP A 92 19.52 -7.52 0.10
CA TRP A 92 18.83 -7.72 1.37
C TRP A 92 19.63 -8.72 2.22
N PRO A 93 19.70 -8.55 3.55
CA PRO A 93 20.33 -9.53 4.43
C PRO A 93 19.50 -10.82 4.47
N ASP A 94 20.13 -11.94 4.90
CA ASP A 94 19.39 -13.20 5.11
C ASP A 94 18.35 -13.01 6.22
N TRP A 95 17.07 -13.12 5.85
CA TRP A 95 15.96 -12.95 6.78
C TRP A 95 16.01 -13.91 7.96
N ARG A 96 16.68 -15.06 7.84
CA ARG A 96 16.85 -16.03 8.95
C ARG A 96 17.74 -15.49 10.07
N THR A 97 18.53 -14.47 9.79
CA THR A 97 19.42 -13.81 10.75
C THR A 97 18.80 -12.55 11.34
N ALA A 98 17.64 -12.12 10.85
CA ALA A 98 16.93 -10.94 11.32
C ALA A 98 16.02 -11.26 12.52
N GLU A 99 15.86 -10.29 13.41
CA GLU A 99 14.89 -10.33 14.51
C GLU A 99 13.46 -10.36 13.94
N PRO A 100 12.63 -11.40 14.22
CA PRO A 100 11.31 -11.56 13.60
C PRO A 100 10.35 -10.37 13.81
N GLY A 101 10.50 -9.63 14.92
CA GLY A 101 9.67 -8.47 15.25
C GLY A 101 10.21 -7.13 14.73
N ARG A 102 11.27 -7.13 13.89
CA ARG A 102 11.89 -5.91 13.36
C ARG A 102 11.84 -5.89 11.85
N ALA A 103 11.84 -4.68 11.29
CA ALA A 103 11.93 -4.49 9.86
C ALA A 103 13.30 -4.98 9.36
N ILE A 104 13.29 -5.73 8.26
CA ILE A 104 14.49 -5.98 7.47
C ILE A 104 14.65 -4.79 6.53
N GLU A 105 15.82 -4.16 6.53
CA GLU A 105 16.15 -3.06 5.63
C GLU A 105 17.17 -3.51 4.59
N HIS A 106 17.13 -2.90 3.41
CA HIS A 106 18.12 -3.17 2.36
C HIS A 106 19.47 -2.58 2.74
N ASP A 107 20.55 -3.17 2.23
CA ASP A 107 21.90 -2.65 2.42
C ASP A 107 22.05 -1.29 1.74
N ARG A 108 22.41 -0.27 2.52
CA ARG A 108 22.63 1.12 2.06
C ARG A 108 24.10 1.50 1.99
N SER A 109 25.02 0.55 2.19
CA SER A 109 26.47 0.82 2.25
C SER A 109 27.00 1.46 0.96
N ASP A 110 26.35 1.20 -0.18
CA ASP A 110 26.70 1.75 -1.49
C ASP A 110 25.88 2.99 -1.90
N GLU A 111 24.98 3.51 -1.04
CA GLU A 111 24.20 4.73 -1.33
C GLU A 111 25.01 5.98 -0.93
N PRO A 112 25.46 6.83 -1.89
CA PRO A 112 26.26 7.99 -1.54
C PRO A 112 25.45 9.05 -0.79
N GLY A 113 25.93 9.45 0.39
CA GLY A 113 25.47 10.67 1.09
C GLY A 113 24.56 10.49 2.31
N ARG A 114 24.82 9.49 3.15
CA ARG A 114 24.39 9.53 4.56
C ARG A 114 25.56 9.84 5.49
#